data_AF-A0A327NIY1-F1
#
_entry.id   AF-A0A327NIY1-F1
#
_cell.length_a   1.000
_cell.length_b   1.000
_cell.length_c   1.000
_cell.angle_alpha   90.00
_cell.angle_beta   90.00
_cell.angle_gamma   90.00
#
_symmetry.space_group_name_H-M   'P 1'
#
loop_
_entity.id
_entity.type
_entity.pdbx_description
1 polymer ?
#
loop_
_entity_poly.entity_id
_entity_poly.type
_entity_poly.pdbx_seq_one_letter_code
_entity_poly.pdbx_strand_id
1 'polypeptide(L)'
;MKKIGIIIGLVLLLGQLVQAQTTPTADQVIDKYITAIGGKDALMKVTDMTTNMSSDMNGNSIIITRKQKLPNKFSMVINANGMEIMKQTGDGEKVVRGGMQGTNTIEGPEAKQMMAMNTLFPELHYAENGVTSTFVGIEKVDGKDTYKLSHALADGKGVWTDNFDVETGLKVQSIATNKSPRGEMTTTSVYSDYKENIGIKLPMTITQTSPRGPMTMSVDNVKINKGIKDSDFTVK
;
A
#
# COMPACT_ATOMS: atom_id res chain seq x y z
N MET A 1 -41.82 74.77 -8.75
CA MET A 1 -40.83 74.07 -9.62
C MET A 1 -39.49 73.96 -8.89
N LYS A 2 -39.20 72.84 -8.21
CA LYS A 2 -37.84 72.43 -7.83
C LYS A 2 -37.81 70.90 -7.87
N LYS A 3 -36.98 70.36 -8.77
CA LYS A 3 -36.85 68.92 -9.06
C LYS A 3 -35.89 68.29 -8.05
N ILE A 4 -36.31 67.21 -7.39
CA ILE A 4 -35.45 66.36 -6.55
C ILE A 4 -35.05 65.17 -7.42
N GLY A 5 -33.75 65.06 -7.72
CA GLY A 5 -33.16 63.92 -8.41
C GLY A 5 -32.89 62.79 -7.43
N ILE A 6 -33.49 61.63 -7.67
CA ILE A 6 -33.20 60.39 -6.94
C ILE A 6 -32.12 59.66 -7.71
N ILE A 7 -30.94 59.51 -7.09
CA ILE A 7 -29.86 58.65 -7.58
C ILE A 7 -30.10 57.26 -7.00
N ILE A 8 -30.46 56.30 -7.86
CA ILE A 8 -30.56 54.89 -7.51
C ILE A 8 -29.17 54.29 -7.67
N GLY A 9 -28.54 53.93 -6.54
CA GLY A 9 -27.29 53.16 -6.52
C GLY A 9 -27.57 51.70 -6.85
N LEU A 10 -26.99 51.21 -7.94
CA LEU A 10 -27.02 49.81 -8.34
C LEU A 10 -25.92 49.05 -7.57
N VAL A 11 -26.30 48.28 -6.54
CA VAL A 11 -25.37 47.38 -5.84
C VAL A 11 -25.34 46.04 -6.59
N LEU A 12 -24.26 45.79 -7.33
CA LEU A 12 -23.94 44.49 -7.91
C LEU A 12 -23.40 43.57 -6.81
N LEU A 13 -24.24 42.66 -6.30
CA LEU A 13 -23.78 41.51 -5.52
C LEU A 13 -23.13 40.50 -6.47
N LEU A 14 -21.81 40.47 -6.49
CA LEU A 14 -21.02 39.34 -6.99
C LEU A 14 -21.19 38.18 -6.00
N GLY A 15 -22.12 37.26 -6.30
CA GLY A 15 -22.20 35.97 -5.61
C GLY A 15 -20.96 35.15 -5.95
N GLN A 16 -20.03 35.02 -5.01
CA GLN A 16 -18.97 34.02 -5.12
C GLN A 16 -19.61 32.64 -5.04
N LEU A 17 -19.61 31.90 -6.15
CA LEU A 17 -19.85 30.47 -6.17
C LEU A 17 -18.72 29.81 -5.39
N VAL A 18 -18.91 29.62 -4.09
CA VAL A 18 -18.11 28.68 -3.32
C VAL A 18 -18.40 27.30 -3.92
N GLN A 19 -17.51 26.81 -4.78
CA GLN A 19 -17.52 25.39 -5.10
C GLN A 19 -17.19 24.66 -3.81
N ALA A 20 -18.20 24.05 -3.20
CA ALA A 20 -18.00 23.11 -2.12
C ALA A 20 -17.22 21.92 -2.71
N GLN A 21 -15.91 21.89 -2.51
CA GLN A 21 -15.13 20.71 -2.78
C GLN A 21 -15.60 19.65 -1.79
N THR A 22 -16.41 18.70 -2.27
CA THR A 22 -16.89 17.60 -1.44
C THR A 22 -15.68 16.81 -0.98
N THR A 23 -15.48 16.73 0.34
CA THR A 23 -14.48 15.87 0.96
C THR A 23 -14.71 14.43 0.49
N PRO A 24 -13.72 13.76 -0.12
CA PRO A 24 -13.91 12.40 -0.61
C PRO A 24 -14.06 11.43 0.57
N THR A 25 -14.80 10.35 0.36
CA THR A 25 -14.82 9.22 1.30
C THR A 25 -13.55 8.37 1.14
N ALA A 26 -13.23 7.55 2.13
CA ALA A 26 -12.09 6.62 2.03
C ALA A 26 -12.24 5.66 0.83
N ASP A 27 -13.45 5.15 0.61
CA ASP A 27 -13.76 4.26 -0.51
C ASP A 27 -13.52 4.95 -1.86
N GLN A 28 -13.89 6.22 -2.01
CA GLN A 28 -13.63 6.96 -3.25
C GLN A 28 -12.13 7.13 -3.53
N VAL A 29 -11.32 7.32 -2.48
CA VAL A 29 -9.85 7.42 -2.63
C VAL A 29 -9.25 6.06 -3.00
N ILE A 30 -9.71 4.96 -2.37
CA ILE A 30 -9.28 3.60 -2.70
C ILE A 30 -9.70 3.22 -4.12
N ASP A 31 -10.94 3.49 -4.53
CA ASP A 31 -11.45 3.23 -5.88
C ASP A 31 -10.67 4.01 -6.94
N LYS A 32 -10.28 5.25 -6.64
CA LYS A 32 -9.41 6.04 -7.51
C LYS A 32 -8.04 5.38 -7.66
N TYR A 33 -7.45 4.86 -6.57
CA TYR A 33 -6.20 4.12 -6.62
C TYR A 33 -6.32 2.82 -7.45
N ILE A 34 -7.35 2.02 -7.18
CA ILE A 34 -7.63 0.78 -7.92
C ILE A 34 -7.77 1.06 -9.42
N THR A 35 -8.45 2.15 -9.78
CA THR A 35 -8.55 2.61 -11.18
C THR A 35 -7.19 3.01 -11.74
N ALA A 36 -6.39 3.77 -11.00
CA ALA A 36 -5.08 4.26 -11.43
C ALA A 36 -4.05 3.16 -11.68
N ILE A 37 -4.17 2.01 -11.00
CA ILE A 37 -3.25 0.87 -11.15
C ILE A 37 -3.70 -0.18 -12.16
N GLY A 38 -4.82 0.03 -12.88
CA GLY A 38 -5.27 -0.88 -13.94
C GLY A 38 -6.77 -1.23 -13.89
N GLY A 39 -7.47 -0.84 -12.83
CA GLY A 39 -8.90 -1.08 -12.65
C GLY A 39 -9.22 -2.48 -12.12
N LYS A 40 -10.37 -2.57 -11.44
CA LYS A 40 -10.82 -3.78 -10.72
C LYS A 40 -10.79 -5.04 -11.58
N ASP A 41 -11.31 -4.97 -12.81
CA ASP A 41 -11.39 -6.11 -13.73
C ASP A 41 -10.02 -6.66 -14.15
N ALA A 42 -9.02 -5.79 -14.33
CA ALA A 42 -7.67 -6.23 -14.69
C ALA A 42 -6.98 -6.87 -13.48
N LEU A 43 -7.09 -6.24 -12.31
CA LEU A 43 -6.48 -6.73 -11.08
C LEU A 43 -7.07 -8.08 -10.63
N MET A 44 -8.39 -8.27 -10.73
CA MET A 44 -9.04 -9.54 -10.39
C MET A 44 -8.66 -10.71 -11.33
N LYS A 45 -8.10 -10.44 -12.51
CA LYS A 45 -7.59 -11.47 -13.42
C LYS A 45 -6.18 -11.94 -13.06
N VAL A 46 -5.53 -11.32 -12.09
CA VAL A 46 -4.20 -11.75 -11.61
C VAL A 46 -4.38 -12.87 -10.60
N THR A 47 -3.89 -14.05 -10.94
CA THR A 47 -3.96 -15.25 -10.09
C THR A 47 -2.65 -15.51 -9.36
N ASP A 48 -1.53 -15.07 -9.93
CA ASP A 48 -0.21 -15.16 -9.32
C ASP A 48 0.70 -14.01 -9.75
N MET A 49 1.60 -13.59 -8.86
CA MET A 49 2.61 -12.58 -9.14
C MET A 49 3.93 -12.94 -8.45
N THR A 50 5.03 -12.81 -9.20
CA THR A 50 6.39 -12.84 -8.66
C THR A 50 7.04 -11.48 -8.89
N THR A 51 7.50 -10.84 -7.82
CA THR A 51 8.23 -9.58 -7.83
C THR A 51 9.63 -9.83 -7.29
N ASN A 52 10.65 -9.57 -8.11
CA ASN A 52 12.04 -9.56 -7.66
C ASN A 52 12.50 -8.12 -7.49
N MET A 53 13.12 -7.86 -6.34
CA MET A 53 13.67 -6.56 -5.99
C MET A 53 15.12 -6.71 -5.55
N SER A 54 15.89 -5.66 -5.80
CA SER A 54 17.27 -5.55 -5.36
C SER A 54 17.47 -4.27 -4.57
N SER A 55 18.42 -4.29 -3.64
CA SER A 55 18.88 -3.12 -2.89
C SER A 55 20.36 -3.26 -2.59
N ASP A 56 21.07 -2.15 -2.45
CA ASP A 56 22.41 -2.11 -1.89
C ASP A 56 22.37 -1.32 -0.58
N MET A 57 22.82 -1.94 0.50
CA MET A 57 22.87 -1.31 1.82
C MET A 57 24.31 -1.37 2.35
N ASN A 58 25.02 -0.26 2.21
CA ASN A 58 26.43 -0.11 2.60
C ASN A 58 27.34 -1.18 1.97
N GLY A 59 27.16 -1.45 0.67
CA GLY A 59 27.92 -2.47 -0.07
C GLY A 59 27.45 -3.91 0.16
N ASN A 60 26.37 -4.13 0.91
CA ASN A 60 25.73 -5.42 1.01
C ASN A 60 24.60 -5.51 -0.01
N SER A 61 24.69 -6.49 -0.90
CA SER A 61 23.64 -6.78 -1.87
C SER A 61 22.48 -7.49 -1.18
N ILE A 62 21.28 -6.92 -1.30
CA ILE A 62 20.05 -7.48 -0.78
C ILE A 62 19.15 -7.83 -1.96
N ILE A 63 18.69 -9.08 -2.02
CA ILE A 63 17.73 -9.55 -3.02
C ILE A 63 16.47 -10.00 -2.30
N ILE A 64 15.34 -9.48 -2.74
CA ILE A 64 14.03 -9.80 -2.19
C ILE A 64 13.20 -10.44 -3.30
N THR A 65 12.77 -11.68 -3.08
CA THR A 65 11.81 -12.35 -3.95
C THR A 65 10.48 -12.45 -3.23
N ARG A 66 9.46 -11.81 -3.78
CA ARG A 66 8.08 -11.91 -3.32
C ARG A 66 7.27 -12.72 -4.32
N LYS A 67 6.54 -13.71 -3.85
CA LYS A 67 5.59 -14.52 -4.60
C LYS A 67 4.24 -14.43 -3.93
N GLN A 68 3.19 -14.31 -4.72
CA GLN A 68 1.81 -14.26 -4.24
C GLN A 68 0.96 -15.09 -5.19
N LYS A 69 0.01 -15.84 -4.64
CA LYS A 69 -0.87 -16.70 -5.41
C LYS A 69 -2.23 -16.81 -4.74
N LEU A 70 -3.30 -16.77 -5.54
CA LEU A 70 -4.64 -17.00 -5.04
C LEU A 70 -4.92 -18.50 -4.80
N PRO A 71 -5.73 -18.84 -3.79
CA PRO A 71 -6.18 -17.97 -2.70
C PRO A 71 -5.11 -17.88 -1.59
N ASN A 72 -4.90 -16.68 -1.03
CA ASN A 72 -4.23 -16.42 0.25
C ASN A 72 -2.82 -17.01 0.47
N LYS A 73 -2.08 -17.32 -0.61
CA LYS A 73 -0.70 -17.83 -0.52
C LYS A 73 0.30 -16.72 -0.82
N PHE A 74 1.36 -16.66 -0.02
CA PHE A 74 2.47 -15.75 -0.29
C PHE A 74 3.80 -16.32 0.21
N SER A 75 4.89 -15.90 -0.39
CA SER A 75 6.25 -16.16 0.08
C SER A 75 7.09 -14.91 -0.13
N MET A 76 7.85 -14.52 0.87
CA MET A 76 8.83 -13.46 0.81
C MET A 76 10.15 -14.01 1.31
N VAL A 77 11.17 -13.94 0.47
CA VAL A 77 12.53 -14.38 0.79
C VAL A 77 13.46 -13.19 0.66
N ILE A 78 14.25 -12.93 1.70
CA ILE A 78 15.28 -11.89 1.72
C ILE A 78 16.62 -12.58 1.81
N ASN A 79 17.45 -12.36 0.79
CA ASN A 79 18.84 -12.79 0.76
C ASN A 79 19.75 -11.57 0.93
N ALA A 80 20.79 -11.68 1.75
CA ALA A 80 21.85 -10.69 1.87
C ALA A 80 23.20 -11.35 1.55
N ASN A 81 23.95 -10.79 0.61
CA ASN A 81 25.24 -11.33 0.14
C ASN A 81 25.17 -12.82 -0.22
N GLY A 82 24.08 -13.27 -0.83
CA GLY A 82 23.86 -14.65 -1.25
C GLY A 82 23.37 -15.61 -0.15
N MET A 83 23.17 -15.15 1.08
CA MET A 83 22.61 -15.95 2.18
C MET A 83 21.17 -15.58 2.47
N GLU A 84 20.28 -16.57 2.62
CA GLU A 84 18.90 -16.35 3.07
C GLU A 84 18.91 -15.90 4.55
N ILE A 85 18.54 -14.65 4.80
CA ILE A 85 18.52 -14.07 6.15
C ILE A 85 17.12 -14.07 6.76
N MET A 86 16.09 -14.07 5.91
CA MET A 86 14.69 -14.10 6.32
C MET A 86 13.84 -14.77 5.24
N LYS A 87 12.91 -15.61 5.69
CA LYS A 87 11.85 -16.16 4.86
C LYS A 87 10.54 -16.09 5.61
N GLN A 88 9.50 -15.62 4.94
CA GLN A 88 8.14 -15.64 5.45
C GLN A 88 7.25 -16.30 4.40
N THR A 89 6.43 -17.26 4.79
CA THR A 89 5.58 -17.99 3.85
C THR A 89 4.23 -18.26 4.49
N GLY A 90 3.16 -17.92 3.79
CA GLY A 90 1.79 -18.26 4.12
C GLY A 90 1.26 -19.31 3.14
N ASP A 91 0.76 -20.43 3.65
CA ASP A 91 0.28 -21.56 2.86
C ASP A 91 -1.23 -21.52 2.55
N GLY A 92 -1.93 -20.51 3.07
CA GLY A 92 -3.39 -20.38 3.01
C GLY A 92 -4.08 -20.65 4.35
N GLU A 93 -3.36 -21.22 5.33
CA GLU A 93 -3.87 -21.54 6.67
C GLU A 93 -3.00 -20.93 7.78
N LYS A 94 -1.67 -21.11 7.70
CA LYS A 94 -0.69 -20.61 8.67
C LYS A 94 0.43 -19.83 8.00
N VAL A 95 1.13 -19.03 8.78
CA VAL A 95 2.29 -18.25 8.34
C VAL A 95 3.51 -18.69 9.13
N VAL A 96 4.55 -19.14 8.43
CA VAL A 96 5.85 -19.44 9.03
C VAL A 96 6.83 -18.35 8.67
N ARG A 97 7.50 -17.80 9.69
CA ARG A 97 8.58 -16.83 9.56
C ARG A 97 9.87 -17.44 10.10
N GLY A 98 10.83 -17.70 9.23
CA GLY A 98 12.17 -18.16 9.55
C GLY A 98 13.23 -17.09 9.29
N GLY A 99 14.42 -17.31 9.83
CA GLY A 99 15.60 -16.50 9.58
C GLY A 99 16.67 -16.71 10.65
N MET A 100 17.65 -15.81 10.70
CA MET A 100 18.78 -15.88 11.65
C MET A 100 18.36 -15.90 13.14
N GLN A 101 17.14 -15.48 13.46
CA GLN A 101 16.60 -15.44 14.83
C GLN A 101 15.77 -16.67 15.19
N GLY A 102 15.77 -17.70 14.33
CA GLY A 102 14.95 -18.90 14.49
C GLY A 102 13.67 -18.85 13.65
N THR A 103 12.79 -19.81 13.92
CA THR A 103 11.52 -19.99 13.20
C THR A 103 10.36 -19.76 14.15
N ASN A 104 9.35 -19.01 13.69
CA ASN A 104 8.10 -18.80 14.39
C ASN A 104 6.93 -19.19 13.48
N THR A 105 5.97 -19.93 14.02
CA THR A 105 4.73 -20.31 13.33
C THR A 105 3.59 -19.49 13.90
N ILE A 106 2.82 -18.86 13.02
CA ILE A 106 1.67 -18.02 13.33
C ILE A 106 0.45 -18.73 12.75
N GLU A 107 -0.57 -18.92 13.58
CA GLU A 107 -1.80 -19.65 13.23
C GLU A 107 -3.04 -18.84 13.61
N GLY A 108 -4.21 -19.35 13.22
CA GLY A 108 -5.48 -18.76 13.63
C GLY A 108 -5.76 -17.39 13.01
N PRO A 109 -6.50 -16.51 13.72
CA PRO A 109 -6.92 -15.21 13.18
C PRO A 109 -5.76 -14.31 12.73
N GLU A 110 -4.63 -14.33 13.46
CA GLU A 110 -3.45 -13.53 13.12
C GLU A 110 -2.85 -13.97 11.78
N ALA A 111 -2.72 -15.29 11.55
CA ALA A 111 -2.22 -15.81 10.28
C ALA A 111 -3.13 -15.43 9.11
N LYS A 112 -4.45 -15.56 9.28
CA LYS A 112 -5.44 -15.17 8.27
C LYS A 112 -5.32 -13.70 7.90
N GLN A 113 -5.17 -12.83 8.90
CA GLN A 113 -4.98 -11.40 8.68
C GLN A 113 -3.67 -11.09 7.95
N MET A 114 -2.57 -11.74 8.34
CA MET A 114 -1.29 -11.57 7.67
C MET A 114 -1.35 -12.01 6.21
N MET A 115 -2.04 -13.12 5.90
CA MET A 115 -2.25 -13.58 4.53
C MET A 115 -3.12 -12.61 3.73
N ALA A 116 -4.20 -12.09 4.33
CA ALA A 116 -5.06 -11.09 3.71
C ALA A 116 -4.29 -9.80 3.33
N MET A 117 -3.40 -9.34 4.21
CA MET A 117 -2.56 -8.15 3.93
C MET A 117 -1.42 -8.44 2.94
N ASN A 118 -1.03 -9.71 2.77
CA ASN A 118 0.01 -10.15 1.84
C ASN A 118 -0.54 -10.78 0.55
N THR A 119 -1.85 -10.71 0.31
CA THR A 119 -2.47 -11.17 -0.94
C THR A 119 -2.24 -10.18 -2.08
N LEU A 120 -2.62 -10.57 -3.29
CA LEU A 120 -2.58 -9.70 -4.47
C LEU A 120 -3.56 -8.55 -4.27
N PHE A 121 -3.08 -7.32 -4.41
CA PHE A 121 -3.88 -6.08 -4.32
C PHE A 121 -4.83 -6.06 -3.10
N PRO A 122 -4.29 -6.10 -1.87
CA PRO A 122 -5.09 -6.26 -0.66
C PRO A 122 -6.15 -5.14 -0.50
N GLU A 123 -5.94 -3.97 -1.11
CA GLU A 123 -6.88 -2.85 -1.15
C GLU A 123 -8.23 -3.22 -1.77
N LEU A 124 -8.28 -4.18 -2.70
CA LEU A 124 -9.54 -4.71 -3.26
C LEU A 124 -10.39 -5.43 -2.21
N HIS A 125 -9.76 -5.90 -1.14
CA HIS A 125 -10.35 -6.82 -0.16
C HIS A 125 -10.33 -6.24 1.25
N TYR A 126 -10.05 -4.94 1.43
CA TYR A 126 -9.98 -4.32 2.76
C TYR A 126 -11.29 -4.50 3.55
N ALA A 127 -12.43 -4.12 2.97
CA ALA A 127 -13.72 -4.27 3.64
C ALA A 127 -14.05 -5.74 3.95
N GLU A 128 -13.80 -6.65 3.01
CA GLU A 128 -14.03 -8.09 3.16
C GLU A 128 -13.17 -8.71 4.28
N ASN A 129 -11.96 -8.17 4.47
CA ASN A 129 -11.01 -8.61 5.48
C ASN A 129 -11.10 -7.79 6.79
N GLY A 130 -12.19 -7.06 7.01
CA GLY A 130 -12.43 -6.34 8.27
C GLY A 130 -11.49 -5.15 8.49
N VAL A 131 -10.95 -4.57 7.43
CA VAL A 131 -10.18 -3.31 7.49
C VAL A 131 -11.15 -2.15 7.38
N THR A 132 -11.19 -1.31 8.42
CA THR A 132 -11.89 -0.03 8.39
C THR A 132 -10.94 1.03 7.85
N SER A 133 -11.39 1.78 6.83
CA SER A 133 -10.61 2.88 6.24
C SER A 133 -11.31 4.22 6.51
N THR A 134 -10.57 5.20 7.00
CA THR A 134 -11.07 6.52 7.37
C THR A 134 -10.29 7.59 6.62
N PHE A 135 -10.99 8.49 5.94
CA PHE A 135 -10.39 9.68 5.36
C PHE A 135 -9.97 10.64 6.48
N VAL A 136 -8.68 10.93 6.58
CA VAL A 136 -8.14 11.79 7.65
C VAL A 136 -8.07 13.24 7.18
N GLY A 137 -7.71 13.45 5.91
CA GLY A 137 -7.53 14.80 5.37
C GLY A 137 -6.58 14.81 4.18
N ILE A 138 -6.20 16.03 3.79
CA ILE A 138 -5.15 16.27 2.80
C ILE A 138 -3.86 16.58 3.56
N GLU A 139 -2.75 15.98 3.16
CA GLU A 139 -1.41 16.40 3.59
C GLU A 139 -0.47 16.51 2.39
N LYS A 140 0.74 17.02 2.63
CA LYS A 140 1.77 17.07 1.57
C LYS A 140 2.79 15.97 1.77
N VAL A 141 3.02 15.18 0.73
CA VAL A 141 4.14 14.24 0.63
C VAL A 141 5.01 14.67 -0.54
N ASP A 142 6.28 14.96 -0.27
CA ASP A 142 7.26 15.46 -1.25
C ASP A 142 6.73 16.68 -2.06
N GLY A 143 6.02 17.58 -1.37
CA GLY A 143 5.46 18.81 -1.94
C GLY A 143 4.13 18.66 -2.68
N LYS A 144 3.69 17.44 -2.97
CA LYS A 144 2.43 17.13 -3.65
C LYS A 144 1.30 16.94 -2.66
N ASP A 145 0.09 17.35 -3.03
CA ASP A 145 -1.10 17.11 -2.21
C ASP A 145 -1.50 15.63 -2.29
N THR A 146 -1.72 15.02 -1.12
CA THR A 146 -2.13 13.63 -0.98
C THR A 146 -3.37 13.52 -0.11
N TYR A 147 -4.26 12.59 -0.45
CA TYR A 147 -5.32 12.12 0.43
C TYR A 147 -4.73 11.10 1.42
N LYS A 148 -4.81 11.44 2.71
CA LYS A 148 -4.38 10.56 3.80
C LYS A 148 -5.54 9.70 4.25
N LEU A 149 -5.38 8.39 4.15
CA LEU A 149 -6.28 7.41 4.75
C LEU A 149 -5.61 6.79 5.96
N SER A 150 -6.38 6.60 7.03
CA SER A 150 -6.02 5.74 8.16
C SER A 150 -6.78 4.43 8.04
N HIS A 151 -6.07 3.33 8.21
CA HIS A 151 -6.63 1.99 8.16
C HIS A 151 -6.46 1.31 9.51
N ALA A 152 -7.48 0.59 9.93
CA ALA A 152 -7.45 -0.18 11.17
C ALA A 152 -8.06 -1.56 10.95
N LEU A 153 -7.41 -2.58 11.51
CA LEU A 153 -7.99 -3.92 11.63
C LEU A 153 -9.11 -3.92 12.66
N ALA A 154 -10.11 -4.80 12.48
CA ALA A 154 -11.22 -4.96 13.41
C ALA A 154 -10.77 -5.27 14.86
N ASP A 155 -9.63 -5.92 15.05
CA ASP A 155 -9.05 -6.22 16.37
C ASP A 155 -8.21 -5.07 16.95
N GLY A 156 -8.04 -3.97 16.22
CA GLY A 156 -7.25 -2.79 16.58
C GLY A 156 -5.74 -3.02 16.63
N LYS A 157 -5.23 -4.21 16.28
CA LYS A 157 -3.80 -4.55 16.41
C LYS A 157 -2.95 -4.03 15.25
N GLY A 158 -3.58 -3.75 14.11
CA GLY A 158 -2.93 -3.16 12.95
C GLY A 158 -3.52 -1.80 12.65
N VAL A 159 -2.68 -0.77 12.71
CA VAL A 159 -3.00 0.58 12.25
C VAL A 159 -1.90 1.05 11.33
N TRP A 160 -2.29 1.52 10.15
CA TRP A 160 -1.36 2.15 9.20
C TRP A 160 -2.06 3.29 8.49
N THR A 161 -1.26 4.20 7.92
CA THR A 161 -1.78 5.28 7.09
C THR A 161 -1.19 5.21 5.70
N ASP A 162 -2.04 5.35 4.69
CA ASP A 162 -1.63 5.42 3.30
C ASP A 162 -1.92 6.82 2.74
N ASN A 163 -1.00 7.34 1.96
CA ASN A 163 -1.11 8.60 1.25
C ASN A 163 -1.23 8.34 -0.24
N PHE A 164 -2.28 8.90 -0.85
CA PHE A 164 -2.59 8.77 -2.26
C PHE A 164 -2.50 10.13 -2.94
N ASP A 165 -1.71 10.24 -3.99
CA ASP A 165 -1.54 11.47 -4.75
C ASP A 165 -2.88 11.95 -5.33
N VAL A 166 -3.24 13.22 -5.07
CA VAL A 166 -4.57 13.77 -5.41
C VAL A 166 -4.78 13.80 -6.93
N GLU A 167 -3.74 14.02 -7.72
CA GLU A 167 -3.85 14.12 -9.18
C GLU A 167 -3.98 12.73 -9.80
N THR A 168 -2.99 11.88 -9.55
CA THR A 168 -2.81 10.57 -10.20
C THR A 168 -3.60 9.44 -9.54
N GLY A 169 -3.99 9.58 -8.28
CA GLY A 169 -4.61 8.53 -7.48
C GLY A 169 -3.64 7.45 -6.99
N LEU A 170 -2.34 7.54 -7.31
CA LEU A 170 -1.37 6.51 -6.94
C LEU A 170 -1.02 6.60 -5.46
N LYS A 171 -0.87 5.45 -4.80
CA LYS A 171 -0.31 5.37 -3.44
C LYS A 171 1.15 5.79 -3.49
N VAL A 172 1.51 6.85 -2.78
CA VAL A 172 2.89 7.40 -2.76
C VAL A 172 3.61 7.14 -1.46
N GLN A 173 2.88 6.90 -0.37
CA GLN A 173 3.48 6.58 0.92
C GLN A 173 2.58 5.68 1.75
N SER A 174 3.18 4.83 2.57
CA SER A 174 2.54 4.05 3.62
C SER A 174 3.36 4.16 4.91
N ILE A 175 2.71 4.37 6.04
CA ILE A 175 3.34 4.42 7.36
C ILE A 175 2.65 3.38 8.24
N ALA A 176 3.40 2.37 8.67
CA ALA A 176 2.91 1.31 9.52
C ALA A 176 3.71 1.27 10.82
N THR A 177 3.03 1.16 11.96
CA THR A 177 3.66 0.95 13.26
C THR A 177 3.35 -0.44 13.75
N ASN A 178 4.37 -1.29 13.79
CA ASN A 178 4.25 -2.65 14.32
C ASN A 178 4.68 -2.65 15.79
N LYS A 179 3.80 -3.14 16.67
CA LYS A 179 4.15 -3.35 18.08
C LYS A 179 4.79 -4.73 18.22
N SER A 180 5.97 -4.78 18.81
CA SER A 180 6.66 -6.03 19.12
C SER A 180 7.12 -6.04 20.58
N PRO A 181 7.47 -7.21 21.16
CA PRO A 181 8.10 -7.27 22.48
C PRO A 181 9.40 -6.43 22.60
N ARG A 182 10.01 -6.04 21.47
CA ARG A 182 11.21 -5.20 21.41
C ARG A 182 10.89 -3.70 21.27
N GLY A 183 9.62 -3.31 21.41
CA GLY A 183 9.14 -1.95 21.23
C GLY A 183 8.33 -1.75 19.95
N GLU A 184 7.81 -0.55 19.79
CA GLU A 184 7.12 -0.11 18.58
C GLU A 184 8.14 0.20 17.48
N MET A 185 7.89 -0.30 16.28
CA MET A 185 8.70 -0.04 15.11
C MET A 185 7.84 0.58 14.02
N THR A 186 8.00 1.88 13.83
CA THR A 186 7.41 2.60 12.71
C THR A 186 8.27 2.43 11.47
N THR A 187 7.62 2.09 10.37
CA THR A 187 8.21 1.96 9.04
C THR A 187 7.45 2.86 8.08
N THR A 188 8.19 3.73 7.39
CA THR A 188 7.66 4.54 6.29
C THR A 188 8.12 3.93 4.98
N SER A 189 7.21 3.64 4.07
CA SER A 189 7.51 3.20 2.71
C SER A 189 7.05 4.29 1.75
N VAL A 190 7.91 4.71 0.83
CA VAL A 190 7.61 5.66 -0.25
C VAL A 190 7.69 4.91 -1.58
N TYR A 191 6.66 5.09 -2.41
CA TYR A 191 6.48 4.36 -3.67
C TYR A 191 6.61 5.32 -4.84
N SER A 192 7.52 5.04 -5.77
CA SER A 192 7.74 5.87 -6.96
C SER A 192 7.96 5.04 -8.23
N ASP A 193 8.12 5.75 -9.34
CA ASP A 193 8.46 5.17 -10.65
C ASP A 193 7.47 4.12 -11.13
N TYR A 194 6.18 4.38 -10.94
CA TYR A 194 5.12 3.48 -11.35
C TYR A 194 5.19 3.16 -12.85
N LYS A 195 5.30 1.87 -13.19
CA LYS A 195 5.29 1.37 -14.57
C LYS A 195 4.19 0.35 -14.79
N GLU A 196 3.69 0.34 -16.01
CA GLU A 196 2.69 -0.64 -16.44
C GLU A 196 3.34 -1.96 -16.86
N ASN A 197 2.73 -3.07 -16.46
CA ASN A 197 3.04 -4.42 -16.88
C ASN A 197 1.74 -5.20 -17.11
N ILE A 198 1.43 -5.52 -18.37
CA ILE A 198 0.19 -6.21 -18.78
C ILE A 198 -1.07 -5.49 -18.22
N GLY A 199 -1.14 -4.17 -18.40
CA GLY A 199 -2.27 -3.36 -17.94
C GLY A 199 -2.34 -3.11 -16.44
N ILE A 200 -1.39 -3.61 -15.64
CA ILE A 200 -1.29 -3.35 -14.21
C ILE A 200 -0.12 -2.41 -13.92
N LYS A 201 -0.37 -1.32 -13.19
CA LYS A 201 0.66 -0.38 -12.76
C LYS A 201 1.23 -0.79 -11.41
N LEU A 202 2.55 -0.86 -11.30
CA LEU A 202 3.26 -1.23 -10.08
C LEU A 202 4.38 -0.22 -9.79
N PRO A 203 4.65 0.12 -8.51
CA PRO A 203 5.79 0.95 -8.17
C PRO A 203 7.08 0.19 -8.48
N MET A 204 8.03 0.86 -9.13
CA MET A 204 9.33 0.25 -9.48
C MET A 204 10.44 0.62 -8.51
N THR A 205 10.20 1.60 -7.65
CA THR A 205 11.10 2.01 -6.58
C THR A 205 10.32 2.08 -5.28
N ILE A 206 10.86 1.47 -4.23
CA ILE A 206 10.29 1.49 -2.88
C ILE A 206 11.39 1.91 -1.91
N THR A 207 11.27 3.09 -1.32
CA THR A 207 12.19 3.55 -0.28
C THR A 207 11.56 3.34 1.09
N GLN A 208 12.14 2.45 1.88
CA GLN A 208 11.69 2.11 3.21
C GLN A 208 12.61 2.73 4.27
N THR A 209 12.06 3.51 5.19
CA THR A 209 12.77 4.09 6.32
C THR A 209 12.27 3.47 7.61
N SER A 210 13.19 2.98 8.44
CA SER A 210 12.94 2.41 9.76
C SER A 210 14.01 2.88 10.75
N PRO A 211 13.89 2.60 12.06
CA PRO A 211 14.96 2.86 13.03
C PRO A 211 16.32 2.22 12.69
N ARG A 212 16.34 1.22 11.78
CA ARG A 212 17.56 0.54 11.31
C ARG A 212 18.26 1.29 10.17
N GLY A 213 17.66 2.36 9.65
CA GLY A 213 18.13 3.12 8.50
C GLY A 213 17.19 3.03 7.29
N PRO A 214 17.45 3.84 6.25
CA PRO A 214 16.74 3.77 4.98
C PRO A 214 17.25 2.61 4.11
N MET A 215 16.36 2.06 3.30
CA MET A 215 16.65 1.05 2.28
C MET A 215 15.82 1.37 1.04
N THR A 216 16.49 1.59 -0.09
CA THR A 216 15.83 1.77 -1.38
C THR A 216 15.88 0.47 -2.16
N MET A 217 14.71 -0.08 -2.47
CA MET A 217 14.53 -1.28 -3.27
C MET A 217 14.13 -0.88 -4.69
N SER A 218 14.81 -1.46 -5.68
CA SER A 218 14.44 -1.36 -7.09
C SER A 218 13.75 -2.66 -7.50
N VAL A 219 12.63 -2.57 -8.20
CA VAL A 219 11.95 -3.74 -8.78
C VAL A 219 12.65 -4.10 -10.09
N ASP A 220 13.35 -5.24 -10.09
CA ASP A 220 14.11 -5.71 -11.25
C ASP A 220 13.20 -6.39 -12.27
N ASN A 221 12.19 -7.13 -11.79
CA ASN A 221 11.30 -7.92 -12.63
C ASN A 221 9.98 -8.22 -11.94
N VAL A 222 8.89 -8.18 -12.72
CA VAL A 222 7.57 -8.66 -12.29
C VAL A 222 7.03 -9.66 -13.31
N LYS A 223 6.64 -10.83 -12.82
CA LYS A 223 5.97 -11.88 -13.60
C LYS A 223 4.55 -12.03 -13.09
N ILE A 224 3.57 -11.86 -13.97
CA ILE A 224 2.13 -11.97 -13.68
C ILE A 224 1.58 -13.19 -14.42
N ASN A 225 0.75 -13.98 -13.75
CA ASN A 225 0.05 -15.15 -14.31
C ASN A 225 1.00 -16.15 -15.00
N LYS A 226 2.08 -16.52 -14.33
CA LYS A 226 3.08 -17.47 -14.83
C LYS A 226 3.01 -18.85 -14.17
N GLY A 227 1.99 -19.11 -13.36
CA GLY A 227 1.72 -20.44 -12.83
C GLY A 227 2.70 -20.86 -11.74
N ILE A 228 2.79 -20.04 -10.67
CA ILE A 228 3.59 -20.39 -9.49
C ILE A 228 3.08 -21.72 -8.89
N LYS A 229 4.00 -22.64 -8.62
CA LYS A 229 3.67 -23.97 -8.07
C LYS A 229 3.28 -23.85 -6.60
N ASP A 230 2.34 -24.68 -6.16
CA ASP A 230 1.92 -24.70 -4.75
C ASP A 230 3.05 -25.13 -3.80
N SER A 231 4.00 -25.94 -4.29
CA SER A 231 5.22 -26.33 -3.57
C SER A 231 6.07 -25.15 -3.10
N ASP A 232 5.94 -23.97 -3.74
CA ASP A 232 6.69 -22.77 -3.36
C ASP A 232 6.16 -22.15 -2.05
N PHE A 233 4.98 -22.55 -1.62
CA PHE A 233 4.29 -22.04 -0.43
C PHE A 233 4.17 -23.06 0.70
N THR A 234 4.79 -24.23 0.56
CA THR A 234 4.75 -25.24 1.62
C THR A 234 5.58 -24.77 2.82
N VAL A 235 4.93 -24.73 3.97
CA VAL A 235 5.55 -24.47 5.27
C VAL A 235 5.78 -25.81 5.97
N LYS A 236 6.91 -25.95 6.65
CA LYS A 236 7.21 -27.11 7.49
C LYS A 236 6.84 -26.81 8.93
#